data_AF-A0A7X9CJ03-F1
#
_entry.id   AF-A0A7X9CJ03-F1
#
_cell.length_a   1.000
_cell.length_b   1.000
_cell.length_c   1.000
_cell.angle_alpha   90.00
_cell.angle_beta   90.00
_cell.angle_gamma   90.00
#
_symmetry.space_group_name_H-M   'P 1'
#
loop_
_entity.id
_entity.type
_entity.pdbx_description
1 polymer ?
#
loop_
_entity_poly.entity_id
_entity_poly.type
_entity_poly.pdbx_seq_one_letter_code
_entity_poly.pdbx_strand_id
1 'polypeptide(L)'
;MKTKLNRIPDEVQLQIIHEYLTTEITQPELMAKYNFGGKNNIYLWMKKFGISKQDVEQVKQDRVMPTESGKSAKELELEYKISLLEKELDKEKLKTAALTTMIDIIERDLKIDVRKKHGAKQ
;
A
#
# COMPACT_ATOMS: atom_id res chain seq x y z
N MET A 1 40.40 19.28 -6.64
CA MET A 1 40.60 18.18 -5.67
C MET A 1 39.36 17.30 -5.70
N LYS A 2 39.46 16.06 -6.18
CA LYS A 2 38.33 15.11 -6.16
C LYS A 2 38.33 14.42 -4.80
N THR A 3 37.46 14.88 -3.90
CA THR A 3 37.25 14.24 -2.60
C THR A 3 36.86 12.80 -2.84
N LYS A 4 37.63 11.84 -2.30
CA LYS A 4 37.27 10.42 -2.35
C LYS A 4 35.94 10.27 -1.62
N LEU A 5 34.85 10.13 -2.38
CA LEU A 5 33.56 9.76 -1.83
C LEU A 5 33.72 8.32 -1.35
N ASN A 6 33.80 8.13 -0.03
CA ASN A 6 33.54 6.81 0.57
C ASN A 6 32.20 6.36 -0.01
N ARG A 7 32.25 5.35 -0.88
CA ARG A 7 31.07 4.90 -1.63
C ARG A 7 30.20 4.13 -0.65
N ILE A 8 29.30 4.85 0.01
CA ILE A 8 28.31 4.26 0.92
C ILE A 8 27.44 3.31 0.10
N PRO A 9 27.22 2.07 0.55
CA PRO A 9 26.32 1.13 -0.12
C PRO A 9 24.92 1.72 -0.27
N ASP A 10 24.22 1.34 -1.34
CA ASP A 10 22.88 1.87 -1.64
C ASP A 10 21.86 1.54 -0.53
N GLU A 11 22.03 0.40 0.15
CA GLU A 11 21.24 0.02 1.33
C GLU A 11 21.41 1.00 2.50
N VAL A 12 22.64 1.42 2.78
CA VAL A 12 22.94 2.38 3.85
C VAL A 12 22.45 3.78 3.46
N GLN A 13 22.50 4.15 2.18
CA GLN A 13 21.91 5.41 1.69
C GLN A 13 20.39 5.44 1.95
N LEU A 14 19.68 4.33 1.65
CA LEU A 14 18.25 4.20 1.89
C LEU A 14 17.90 4.26 3.38
N GLN A 15 18.69 3.62 4.25
CA GLN A 15 18.52 3.72 5.70
C GLN A 15 18.67 5.16 6.20
N ILE A 16 19.69 5.89 5.74
CA ILE A 16 19.90 7.30 6.12
C ILE A 16 18.74 8.17 5.64
N ILE A 17 18.24 7.95 4.42
CA ILE A 17 17.07 8.67 3.90
C ILE A 17 15.83 8.35 4.72
N HIS A 18 15.59 7.07 5.05
CA HIS A 18 14.46 6.65 5.85
C HIS A 18 14.50 7.28 7.25
N GLU A 19 15.67 7.32 7.88
CA GLU A 19 15.86 7.96 9.19
C GLU A 19 15.65 9.48 9.10
N TYR A 20 16.23 10.15 8.09
CA TYR A 20 16.04 11.59 7.84
C TYR A 20 14.58 11.98 7.61
N LEU A 21 13.83 11.10 6.96
CA LEU A 21 12.43 11.36 6.66
C LEU A 21 11.51 10.98 7.82
N THR A 22 11.82 9.91 8.56
CA THR A 22 11.00 9.43 9.69
C THR A 22 11.20 10.27 10.94
N THR A 23 12.46 10.61 11.26
CA THR A 23 12.83 11.36 12.46
C THR A 23 13.02 12.84 12.16
N GLU A 24 12.93 13.70 13.18
CA GLU A 24 13.27 15.13 13.07
C GLU A 24 14.78 15.37 13.27
N ILE A 25 15.61 14.38 12.93
CA ILE A 25 17.06 14.50 13.08
C ILE A 25 17.57 15.45 12.00
N THR A 26 18.40 16.40 12.43
CA THR A 26 18.99 17.37 11.52
C THR A 26 20.07 16.71 10.69
N GLN A 27 20.23 17.15 9.45
CA GLN A 27 21.28 16.67 8.55
C GLN A 27 22.70 16.61 9.18
N PRO A 28 23.18 17.61 9.96
CA PRO A 28 24.48 17.51 10.63
C PRO A 28 24.60 16.35 11.62
N GLU A 29 23.52 15.99 12.31
CA GLU A 29 23.52 14.86 13.25
C GLU A 29 23.60 13.52 12.51
N LEU A 30 22.91 13.37 11.37
CA LEU A 30 23.04 12.19 10.51
C LEU A 30 24.45 12.08 9.90
N MET A 31 25.05 13.21 9.52
CA MET A 31 26.43 13.23 9.03
C MET A 31 27.42 12.78 10.10
N ALA A 32 27.22 13.17 11.36
CA ALA A 32 28.03 12.71 12.49
C ALA A 32 27.81 11.22 12.80
N LYS A 33 26.56 10.74 12.75
CA LYS A 33 26.19 9.35 13.05
C LYS A 33 26.73 8.34 12.03
N TYR A 34 26.64 8.67 10.75
CA TYR A 34 27.03 7.76 9.65
C TYR A 34 28.37 8.13 8.99
N ASN A 35 29.07 9.14 9.55
CA ASN A 35 30.38 9.62 9.11
C ASN A 35 30.48 9.87 7.59
N PHE A 36 29.49 10.56 7.02
CA PHE A 36 29.50 10.92 5.60
C PHE A 36 29.56 12.43 5.41
N GLY A 37 30.35 12.86 4.43
CA GLY A 37 30.60 14.28 4.17
C GLY A 37 29.84 14.79 2.97
N GLY A 38 29.05 15.86 3.15
CA GLY A 38 28.42 16.62 2.07
C GLY A 38 26.96 16.97 2.34
N LYS A 39 26.68 18.27 2.49
CA LYS A 39 25.33 18.81 2.73
C LYS A 39 24.31 18.49 1.63
N ASN A 40 24.74 18.03 0.46
CA ASN A 40 23.83 17.68 -0.64
C ASN A 40 23.69 16.17 -0.86
N ASN A 41 24.41 15.32 -0.11
CA ASN A 41 24.40 13.88 -0.37
C ASN A 41 23.03 13.24 -0.15
N ILE A 42 22.34 13.58 0.94
CA ILE A 42 20.99 13.06 1.21
C ILE A 42 20.03 13.46 0.08
N TYR A 43 20.08 14.71 -0.38
CA TYR A 43 19.26 15.18 -1.50
C TYR A 43 19.60 14.47 -2.83
N LEU A 44 20.88 14.24 -3.10
CA LEU A 44 21.35 13.48 -4.26
C LEU A 44 20.88 12.02 -4.22
N TRP A 45 20.92 11.38 -3.05
CA TRP A 45 20.42 10.02 -2.87
C TRP A 45 18.90 9.98 -2.99
N MET A 46 18.18 10.91 -2.39
CA MET A 46 16.72 11.05 -2.54
C MET A 46 16.34 11.18 -4.02
N LYS A 47 17.05 12.02 -4.78
CA LYS A 47 16.86 12.16 -6.23
C LYS A 47 17.22 10.88 -7.00
N LYS A 48 18.30 10.18 -6.60
CA LYS A 48 18.73 8.91 -7.21
C LYS A 48 17.67 7.82 -7.04
N PHE A 49 17.04 7.74 -5.87
CA PHE A 49 16.02 6.74 -5.56
C PHE A 49 14.59 7.22 -5.86
N GLY A 50 14.41 8.45 -6.35
CA GLY A 50 13.10 9.02 -6.67
C GLY A 50 12.22 9.30 -5.45
N ILE A 51 12.81 9.49 -4.26
CA ILE A 51 12.09 9.69 -3.00
C ILE A 51 11.91 11.20 -2.77
N SER A 52 10.67 11.70 -2.79
CA SER A 52 10.37 13.10 -2.43
C SER A 52 10.03 13.22 -0.94
N LYS A 53 10.28 14.40 -0.36
CA LYS A 53 9.79 14.73 1.00
C LYS A 53 8.25 14.64 1.08
N GLN A 54 7.56 14.92 -0.02
CA GLN A 54 6.10 14.81 -0.12
C GLN A 54 5.59 13.37 -0.01
N ASP A 55 6.35 12.38 -0.50
CA ASP A 55 5.96 10.97 -0.40
C ASP A 55 5.98 10.49 1.06
N VAL A 56 6.89 11.02 1.90
CA VAL A 56 6.95 10.64 3.31
C VAL A 56 6.00 11.42 4.20
N GLU A 57 5.53 12.61 3.82
CA GLU A 57 4.38 13.22 4.51
C GLU A 57 3.11 12.39 4.34
N GLN A 58 2.91 11.75 3.17
CA GLN A 58 1.84 10.79 2.97
C GLN A 58 2.04 9.51 3.80
N VAL A 59 3.28 8.99 3.88
CA VAL A 59 3.60 7.80 4.71
C VAL A 59 3.59 8.09 6.21
N LYS A 60 3.88 9.32 6.66
CA LYS A 60 3.75 9.74 8.06
C LYS A 60 2.29 9.84 8.48
N GLN A 61 1.39 10.30 7.60
CA GLN A 61 -0.05 10.21 7.86
C GLN A 61 -0.52 8.76 8.01
N ASP A 62 0.10 7.82 7.30
CA ASP A 62 -0.27 6.39 7.33
C ASP A 62 0.41 5.59 8.46
N ARG A 63 1.46 6.14 9.12
CA ARG A 63 2.25 5.46 10.16
C ARG A 63 2.09 6.03 11.57
N VAL A 64 1.37 7.14 11.74
CA VAL A 64 0.93 7.56 13.07
C VAL A 64 -0.19 6.60 13.50
N MET A 65 0.23 5.52 14.16
CA MET A 65 -0.65 4.73 15.01
C MET A 65 -1.48 5.69 15.89
N PRO A 66 -2.82 5.63 15.85
CA PRO A 66 -3.62 6.45 16.72
C PRO A 66 -3.43 5.94 18.15
N THR A 67 -2.70 6.72 18.94
CA THR A 67 -2.86 6.67 20.40
C THR A 67 -4.29 7.13 20.68
N GLU A 68 -5.04 6.23 21.30
CA GLU A 68 -6.30 6.44 22.01
C GLU A 68 -6.83 7.89 22.02
N SER A 69 -7.63 8.27 21.02
CA SER A 69 -8.78 9.16 21.15
C SER A 69 -9.32 9.59 19.79
N GLY A 70 -10.52 9.10 19.45
CA GLY A 70 -11.32 9.61 18.33
C GLY A 70 -10.85 9.15 16.95
N LYS A 71 -11.52 8.12 16.42
CA LYS A 71 -11.49 7.84 14.98
C LYS A 71 -11.78 9.15 14.23
N SER A 72 -10.93 9.52 13.29
CA SER A 72 -11.17 10.69 12.44
C SER A 72 -12.53 10.53 11.75
N ALA A 73 -13.30 11.60 11.58
CA ALA A 73 -14.61 11.53 10.93
C ALA A 73 -14.57 10.81 9.56
N LYS A 74 -13.43 10.89 8.87
CA LYS A 74 -13.15 10.17 7.62
C LYS A 74 -13.01 8.66 7.81
N GLU A 75 -12.39 8.20 8.89
CA GLU A 75 -12.22 6.77 9.18
C GLU A 75 -13.56 6.11 9.51
N LEU A 76 -14.41 6.79 10.29
CA LEU A 76 -15.77 6.32 10.55
C LEU A 76 -16.62 6.25 9.27
N GLU A 77 -16.49 7.23 8.38
CA GLU A 77 -17.17 7.22 7.09
C GLU A 77 -16.67 6.08 6.20
N LEU A 78 -15.35 5.81 6.21
CA LEU A 78 -14.75 4.71 5.47
C LEU A 78 -15.17 3.35 6.03
N GLU A 79 -15.15 3.15 7.35
CA GLU A 79 -15.64 1.93 8.01
C GLU A 79 -17.12 1.68 7.68
N TYR A 80 -17.95 2.73 7.71
CA TYR A 80 -19.35 2.60 7.33
C TYR A 80 -19.50 2.16 5.87
N LYS A 81 -18.77 2.79 4.94
CA LYS A 81 -18.75 2.40 3.52
C LYS A 81 -18.30 0.96 3.33
N ILE A 82 -17.23 0.54 4.00
CA ILE A 82 -16.74 -0.84 3.94
C ILE A 82 -17.83 -1.81 4.40
N SER A 83 -18.46 -1.55 5.55
CA SER A 83 -19.52 -2.42 6.08
C SER A 83 -20.74 -2.50 5.16
N LEU A 84 -21.06 -1.42 4.46
CA LEU A 84 -22.16 -1.38 3.49
C LEU A 84 -21.83 -2.19 2.24
N LEU A 85 -20.62 -2.00 1.70
CA LEU A 85 -20.13 -2.72 0.53
C LEU A 85 -19.99 -4.22 0.80
N GLU A 86 -19.55 -4.62 1.99
CA GLU A 86 -19.47 -6.02 2.39
C GLU A 86 -20.87 -6.68 2.41
N LYS A 87 -21.88 -5.99 2.96
CA LYS A 87 -23.25 -6.48 2.95
C LYS A 87 -23.83 -6.61 1.55
N GLU A 88 -23.53 -5.65 0.68
CA GLU A 88 -23.99 -5.69 -0.71
C GLU A 88 -23.31 -6.84 -1.48
N LEU A 89 -22.01 -7.05 -1.25
CA LEU A 89 -21.27 -8.16 -1.81
C LEU A 89 -21.82 -9.51 -1.35
N ASP A 90 -22.15 -9.66 -0.07
CA ASP A 90 -22.73 -10.90 0.46
C ASP A 90 -24.11 -11.18 -0.13
N LYS A 91 -24.93 -10.14 -0.33
CA LYS A 91 -26.22 -10.27 -1.01
C LYS A 91 -26.06 -10.74 -2.45
N GLU A 92 -25.10 -10.19 -3.19
CA GLU A 92 -24.82 -10.62 -4.57
C GLU A 92 -24.24 -12.03 -4.65
N LYS A 93 -23.37 -12.42 -3.71
CA LYS A 93 -22.87 -13.80 -3.60
C LYS A 93 -24.01 -14.78 -3.31
N LEU A 94 -24.93 -14.42 -2.42
CA LEU A 94 -26.10 -15.25 -2.10
C LEU A 94 -27.02 -15.41 -3.32
N LYS A 95 -27.31 -14.32 -4.05
CA LYS A 95 -28.08 -14.39 -5.30
C LYS A 95 -27.39 -15.29 -6.32
N THR A 96 -26.08 -15.14 -6.50
CA THR A 96 -25.30 -15.96 -7.42
C THR A 96 -25.39 -17.44 -7.04
N ALA A 97 -25.19 -17.77 -5.77
CA ALA A 97 -25.31 -19.13 -5.27
C ALA A 97 -26.72 -19.71 -5.48
N ALA A 98 -27.76 -18.92 -5.22
CA ALA A 98 -29.14 -19.33 -5.46
C ALA A 98 -29.43 -19.59 -6.95
N LEU A 99 -28.96 -18.71 -7.84
CA LEU A 99 -29.09 -18.88 -9.28
C LEU A 99 -28.34 -20.13 -9.78
N THR A 100 -27.11 -20.36 -9.31
CA THR A 100 -26.36 -21.58 -9.63
C THR A 100 -27.10 -22.83 -9.14
N THR A 101 -27.61 -22.82 -7.91
CA THR A 101 -28.37 -23.94 -7.36
C THR A 101 -29.65 -24.21 -8.16
N MET A 102 -30.32 -23.15 -8.63
CA MET A 102 -31.51 -23.30 -9.47
C MET A 102 -31.17 -23.88 -10.84
N ILE A 103 -30.04 -23.48 -11.43
CA ILE A 103 -29.52 -24.10 -12.66
C ILE A 103 -29.26 -25.60 -12.42
N ASP A 104 -28.63 -25.98 -11.32
CA ASP A 104 -28.36 -27.39 -11.00
C ASP A 104 -29.65 -28.21 -10.83
N ILE A 105 -30.70 -27.64 -10.24
CA ILE A 105 -32.02 -28.27 -10.14
C ILE A 105 -32.64 -28.44 -11.53
N ILE A 106 -32.60 -27.42 -12.38
CA ILE A 106 -33.15 -27.48 -13.74
C ILE A 106 -32.42 -28.56 -14.57
N GLU A 107 -31.09 -28.59 -14.52
CA GLU A 107 -30.30 -29.57 -15.25
C GLU A 107 -30.55 -31.01 -14.75
N ARG A 108 -30.70 -31.20 -13.44
CA ARG A 108 -30.96 -32.51 -12.83
C ARG A 108 -32.39 -33.02 -13.08
N ASP A 109 -33.40 -32.19 -12.82
CA ASP A 109 -34.80 -32.62 -12.75
C ASP A 109 -35.51 -32.47 -14.10
N LEU A 110 -35.20 -31.41 -14.85
CA LEU A 110 -35.82 -31.13 -16.16
C LEU A 110 -34.96 -31.60 -17.34
N LYS A 111 -33.70 -32.00 -17.11
CA LYS A 111 -32.73 -32.39 -18.15
C LYS A 111 -32.54 -31.34 -19.25
N ILE A 112 -32.77 -30.07 -18.92
CA ILE A 112 -32.54 -28.94 -19.81
C ILE A 112 -31.14 -28.40 -19.52
N ASP A 113 -30.28 -28.42 -20.53
CA ASP A 113 -28.91 -27.92 -20.45
C ASP A 113 -28.91 -26.38 -20.57
N VAL A 114 -28.86 -25.69 -19.43
CA VAL A 114 -28.97 -24.23 -19.35
C VAL A 114 -27.59 -23.57 -19.30
N ARG A 115 -26.58 -24.26 -18.76
CA ARG A 115 -25.22 -23.72 -18.65
C ARG A 115 -24.52 -23.65 -20.01
N LYS A 116 -23.85 -22.54 -20.28
CA LYS A 116 -23.01 -22.42 -21.49
C LYS A 116 -21.83 -23.39 -21.41
N LYS A 117 -21.73 -24.32 -22.37
CA LYS A 117 -20.56 -25.20 -22.51
C LYS A 117 -19.33 -24.38 -22.89
N HIS A 118 -18.27 -24.48 -22.09
CA HIS A 118 -16.96 -23.91 -22.42
C HIS A 118 -16.31 -24.76 -23.52
N GLY A 119 -16.51 -24.40 -24.78
CA GLY A 119 -15.96 -25.19 -25.88
C GLY A 119 -16.15 -24.57 -27.25
N ALA A 120 -15.23 -23.69 -27.61
CA ALA A 120 -14.67 -23.71 -28.96
C ALA A 120 -13.16 -23.89 -28.77
N LYS A 121 -12.64 -25.07 -29.13
CA LYS A 121 -11.20 -25.32 -29.22
C LYS A 121 -10.64 -24.31 -30.24
N GLN A 122 -9.66 -23.51 -29.83
CA GLN A 122 -8.83 -22.73 -30.76
C GLN A 122 -7.89 -23.68 -31.52
#